data_AF-A0A925ABN1-F1
#
_entry.id   AF-A0A925ABN1-F1
#
_cell.length_a   1.000
_cell.length_b   1.000
_cell.length_c   1.000
_cell.angle_alpha   90.00
_cell.angle_beta   90.00
_cell.angle_gamma   90.00
#
_symmetry.space_group_name_H-M   'P 1'
#
loop_
_entity.id
_entity.type
_entity.pdbx_description
1 polymer ?
#
loop_
_entity_poly.entity_id
_entity_poly.type
_entity_poly.pdbx_seq_one_letter_code
_entity_poly.pdbx_strand_id
1 'polypeptide(L)'
;MLTLWDLIEPIIQRRPKKRAVEGATPSHGHDRAVSTPPTATASIAVMKKPIERRRSPRQDAGTHMRAESKVSAQDKYDRVVAEQLARYDIRVRKWRTSMSGIAWYVTYKDGRVSRLIESPKPKGPMSIAVFLHEVGHHAIGFNVYKPRCLEEYHAWAWSLARMEEFDLNITDAVRYRMHLSLWYAVAKVKRRGIKAIPPELTPYLERPAKKAPTAPRRR
;
A
#
# COMPACT_ATOMS: atom_id res chain seq x y z
N MET A 1 20.29 12.41 21.70
CA MET A 1 20.46 12.20 20.25
C MET A 1 19.14 12.52 19.60
N LEU A 2 19.08 13.53 18.73
CA LEU A 2 17.86 13.87 18.02
C LEU A 2 17.63 12.81 16.94
N THR A 3 16.50 12.11 17.02
CA THR A 3 16.10 11.15 15.98
C THR A 3 15.37 11.91 14.87
N LEU A 4 15.24 11.30 13.68
CA LEU A 4 14.46 11.86 12.57
C LEU A 4 13.00 12.23 12.97
N TRP A 5 12.53 11.71 14.11
CA TRP A 5 11.22 11.94 14.71
C TRP A 5 11.07 13.29 15.42
N ASP A 6 12.15 13.88 15.95
CA ASP A 6 12.07 15.14 16.73
C ASP A 6 11.74 16.38 15.87
N LEU A 7 11.77 16.25 14.53
CA LEU A 7 11.39 17.32 13.60
C LEU A 7 9.97 17.20 13.01
N ILE A 8 9.28 16.06 13.17
CA ILE A 8 8.07 15.74 12.38
C ILE A 8 6.76 15.76 13.22
N GLU A 9 6.83 15.65 14.54
CA GLU A 9 5.64 15.48 15.41
C GLU A 9 4.58 16.60 15.39
N PRO A 10 4.86 17.91 15.20
CA PRO A 10 3.80 18.92 15.37
C PRO A 10 2.75 18.97 14.25
N ILE A 11 2.96 18.25 13.13
CA ILE A 11 2.22 18.51 11.88
C ILE A 11 1.12 17.47 11.61
N ILE A 12 1.28 16.22 12.09
CA ILE A 12 0.31 15.13 11.84
C ILE A 12 -1.00 15.33 12.62
N GLN A 13 -0.99 16.09 13.72
CA GLN A 13 -2.17 16.26 14.59
C GLN A 13 -3.16 17.35 14.15
N ARG A 14 -2.88 18.12 13.08
CA ARG A 14 -3.81 19.15 12.58
C ARG A 14 -4.91 18.52 11.73
N ARG A 15 -5.92 17.94 12.39
CA ARG A 15 -7.20 17.55 11.76
C ARG A 15 -7.86 18.79 11.12
N PRO A 16 -8.31 18.75 9.86
CA PRO A 16 -9.17 19.80 9.32
C PRO A 16 -10.54 19.76 10.02
N LYS A 17 -10.93 20.91 10.59
CA LYS A 17 -12.22 21.15 11.24
C LYS A 17 -13.32 21.00 10.17
N LYS A 18 -14.16 19.96 10.28
CA LYS A 18 -15.34 19.79 9.41
C LYS A 18 -16.25 21.01 9.54
N ARG A 19 -16.45 21.74 8.45
CA ARG A 19 -17.58 22.68 8.32
C ARG A 19 -18.85 21.85 8.18
N ALA A 20 -19.79 22.05 9.09
CA ALA A 20 -21.15 21.56 8.97
C ALA A 20 -21.81 22.22 7.76
N VAL A 21 -22.44 21.41 6.91
CA VAL A 21 -23.41 21.88 5.92
C VAL A 21 -24.70 21.14 6.25
N GLU A 22 -25.64 21.92 6.78
CA GLU A 22 -27.03 21.56 6.95
C GLU A 22 -27.74 21.59 5.58
N GLY A 23 -28.75 20.73 5.41
CA GLY A 23 -29.88 21.04 4.54
C GLY A 23 -30.23 20.02 3.45
N ALA A 24 -31.43 19.46 3.62
CA ALA A 24 -32.41 19.07 2.59
C ALA A 24 -32.37 17.67 1.93
N THR A 25 -33.24 16.80 2.42
CA THR A 25 -34.07 15.83 1.67
C THR A 25 -35.33 16.54 1.08
N PRO A 26 -36.28 15.92 0.30
CA PRO A 26 -36.41 14.51 -0.12
C PRO A 26 -36.91 14.24 -1.58
N SER A 27 -36.98 12.93 -1.92
CA SER A 27 -38.11 12.23 -2.61
C SER A 27 -38.07 11.85 -4.11
N HIS A 28 -38.78 10.73 -4.38
CA HIS A 28 -39.19 10.06 -5.64
C HIS A 28 -38.11 9.18 -6.29
N GLY A 29 -38.19 7.85 -6.36
CA GLY A 29 -39.35 6.94 -6.48
C GLY A 29 -39.45 6.50 -7.94
N HIS A 30 -39.11 5.25 -8.27
CA HIS A 30 -39.74 4.48 -9.36
C HIS A 30 -39.20 3.02 -9.42
N ASP A 31 -40.16 2.12 -9.35
CA ASP A 31 -40.12 0.69 -9.64
C ASP A 31 -39.61 0.34 -11.05
N ARG A 32 -39.01 -0.86 -11.18
CA ARG A 32 -39.26 -1.91 -12.21
C ARG A 32 -38.13 -2.95 -12.15
N ALA A 33 -38.39 -4.18 -11.70
CA ALA A 33 -39.02 -5.31 -12.39
C ALA A 33 -38.06 -6.10 -13.33
N VAL A 34 -37.67 -7.29 -12.85
CA VAL A 34 -37.67 -8.63 -13.49
C VAL A 34 -37.19 -8.77 -14.95
N SER A 35 -36.14 -9.58 -15.15
CA SER A 35 -36.15 -10.69 -16.15
C SER A 35 -34.92 -11.61 -16.04
N THR A 36 -35.15 -12.87 -15.66
CA THR A 36 -34.42 -14.09 -16.11
C THR A 36 -35.31 -14.81 -17.16
N PRO A 37 -35.01 -16.01 -17.70
CA PRO A 37 -33.78 -16.76 -18.10
C PRO A 37 -33.90 -17.09 -19.64
N PRO A 38 -33.54 -18.25 -20.27
CA PRO A 38 -32.78 -19.49 -19.94
C PRO A 38 -31.68 -19.82 -21.02
N THR A 39 -30.83 -20.86 -20.94
CA THR A 39 -31.15 -22.28 -21.21
C THR A 39 -29.87 -23.14 -21.11
N ALA A 40 -30.10 -24.39 -20.72
CA ALA A 40 -29.21 -25.52 -20.50
C ALA A 40 -28.31 -25.96 -21.67
N THR A 41 -27.26 -26.73 -21.36
CA THR A 41 -27.02 -28.05 -22.00
C THR A 41 -26.26 -28.97 -21.03
N ALA A 42 -26.71 -30.22 -20.97
CA ALA A 42 -26.17 -31.37 -20.26
C ALA A 42 -24.80 -31.80 -20.87
N SER A 43 -24.00 -32.76 -20.40
CA SER A 43 -24.23 -34.10 -19.87
C SER A 43 -22.88 -34.67 -19.39
N ILE A 44 -22.96 -35.87 -18.81
CA ILE A 44 -21.95 -36.93 -18.69
C ILE A 44 -21.38 -37.11 -17.27
N ALA A 45 -22.16 -37.90 -16.53
CA ALA A 45 -21.70 -38.72 -15.42
C ALA A 45 -20.80 -39.86 -15.95
N VAL A 46 -19.70 -40.13 -15.25
CA VAL A 46 -19.00 -41.41 -15.31
C VAL A 46 -18.93 -41.96 -13.89
N MET A 47 -19.71 -43.02 -13.68
CA MET A 47 -19.68 -43.90 -12.52
C MET A 47 -18.31 -44.58 -12.40
N LYS A 48 -17.69 -44.49 -11.23
CA LYS A 48 -16.71 -45.49 -10.77
C LYS A 48 -17.11 -45.98 -9.39
N LYS A 49 -17.27 -47.32 -9.32
CA LYS A 49 -17.69 -48.11 -8.15
C LYS A 49 -16.81 -47.84 -6.92
N PRO A 50 -17.39 -47.92 -5.71
CA PRO A 50 -16.66 -47.78 -4.46
C PRO A 50 -15.91 -49.08 -4.13
N ILE A 51 -14.59 -49.00 -3.94
CA ILE A 51 -13.82 -50.08 -3.33
C ILE A 51 -13.79 -49.80 -1.83
N GLU A 52 -14.61 -50.56 -1.12
CA GLU A 52 -14.74 -50.60 0.33
C GLU A 52 -13.47 -51.22 0.93
N ARG A 53 -12.49 -50.37 1.28
CA ARG A 53 -11.32 -50.78 2.05
C ARG A 53 -11.66 -50.70 3.54
N ARG A 54 -11.69 -51.90 4.15
CA ARG A 54 -11.75 -52.21 5.57
C ARG A 54 -11.09 -51.13 6.44
N ARG A 55 -11.90 -50.52 7.30
CA ARG A 55 -11.46 -49.68 8.42
C ARG A 55 -10.94 -50.58 9.54
N SER A 56 -9.64 -50.55 9.79
CA SER A 56 -9.08 -50.93 11.10
C SER A 56 -9.13 -49.69 12.00
N PRO A 57 -9.75 -49.74 13.19
CA PRO A 57 -9.70 -48.64 14.13
C PRO A 57 -8.37 -48.72 14.89
N ARG A 58 -7.31 -48.11 14.36
CA ARG A 58 -6.13 -47.79 15.16
C ARG A 58 -6.35 -46.43 15.81
N GLN A 59 -6.54 -46.50 17.12
CA GLN A 59 -6.51 -45.39 18.06
C GLN A 59 -5.09 -44.79 18.07
N ASP A 60 -4.80 -43.91 17.12
CA ASP A 60 -3.67 -42.99 17.26
C ASP A 60 -4.22 -41.70 17.88
N ALA A 61 -4.38 -41.74 19.21
CA ALA A 61 -4.46 -40.55 20.05
C ALA A 61 -3.09 -39.86 20.08
N GLY A 62 -2.58 -39.50 18.91
CA GLY A 62 -1.49 -38.56 18.74
C GLY A 62 -2.10 -37.18 18.67
N THR A 63 -2.33 -36.57 19.84
CA THR A 63 -2.54 -35.13 19.98
C THR A 63 -1.29 -34.44 19.43
N HIS A 64 -1.23 -34.27 18.11
CA HIS A 64 -0.31 -33.38 17.46
C HIS A 64 -0.69 -31.98 17.96
N MET A 65 -0.04 -31.55 19.05
CA MET A 65 0.07 -30.14 19.38
C MET A 65 0.56 -29.47 18.11
N ARG A 66 -0.37 -28.80 17.43
CA ARG A 66 -0.18 -28.12 16.17
C ARG A 66 0.82 -27.02 16.47
N ALA A 67 2.10 -27.29 16.21
CA ALA A 67 3.18 -26.35 16.40
C ALA A 67 2.75 -25.02 15.83
N GLU A 68 2.70 -23.97 16.66
CA GLU A 68 2.31 -22.64 16.26
C GLU A 68 3.15 -22.25 15.04
N SER A 69 2.51 -22.22 13.88
CA SER A 69 3.20 -21.94 12.63
C SER A 69 3.72 -20.50 12.72
N LYS A 70 5.05 -20.35 12.74
CA LYS A 70 5.70 -19.03 12.75
C LYS A 70 5.12 -18.19 11.61
N VAL A 71 4.59 -17.01 11.95
CA VAL A 71 4.04 -16.04 11.00
C VAL A 71 5.09 -15.75 9.93
N SER A 72 4.76 -15.97 8.66
CA SER A 72 5.69 -15.72 7.57
C SER A 72 5.85 -14.22 7.33
N ALA A 73 6.95 -13.82 6.68
CA ALA A 73 7.11 -12.44 6.25
C ALA A 73 6.00 -11.99 5.28
N GLN A 74 5.47 -12.91 4.47
CA GLN A 74 4.37 -12.61 3.57
C GLN A 74 3.07 -12.32 4.34
N ASP A 75 2.78 -13.07 5.40
CA ASP A 75 1.62 -12.83 6.25
C ASP A 75 1.69 -11.44 6.91
N LYS A 76 2.90 -11.01 7.32
CA LYS A 76 3.11 -9.63 7.81
C LYS A 76 2.77 -8.61 6.73
N TYR A 77 3.22 -8.78 5.49
CA TYR A 77 2.92 -7.84 4.41
C TYR A 77 1.43 -7.83 4.05
N ASP A 78 0.80 -9.00 3.93
CA ASP A 78 -0.61 -9.11 3.57
C ASP A 78 -1.51 -8.48 4.65
N ARG A 79 -1.16 -8.65 5.93
CA ARG A 79 -1.82 -7.95 7.05
C ARG A 79 -1.72 -6.43 6.91
N VAL A 80 -0.53 -5.90 6.66
CA VAL A 80 -0.32 -4.46 6.49
C VAL A 80 -1.10 -3.93 5.29
N VAL A 81 -1.09 -4.64 4.16
CA VAL A 81 -1.87 -4.27 2.97
C VAL A 81 -3.35 -4.19 3.31
N ALA A 82 -3.91 -5.23 3.93
CA ALA A 82 -5.32 -5.25 4.29
C ALA A 82 -5.71 -4.11 5.24
N GLU A 83 -4.91 -3.89 6.29
CA GLU A 83 -5.16 -2.83 7.27
C GLU A 83 -5.10 -1.44 6.62
N GLN A 84 -4.07 -1.15 5.82
CA GLN A 84 -3.89 0.17 5.24
C GLN A 84 -4.94 0.49 4.17
N LEU A 85 -5.32 -0.50 3.34
CA LEU A 85 -6.40 -0.32 2.37
C LEU A 85 -7.73 -0.04 3.07
N ALA A 86 -8.04 -0.77 4.14
CA ALA A 86 -9.26 -0.57 4.91
C ALA A 86 -9.26 0.80 5.62
N ARG A 87 -8.16 1.15 6.30
CA ARG A 87 -8.03 2.38 7.10
C ARG A 87 -8.25 3.64 6.27
N TYR A 88 -7.77 3.66 5.03
CA TYR A 88 -7.86 4.84 4.17
C TYR A 88 -8.93 4.70 3.07
N ASP A 89 -9.75 3.64 3.09
CA ASP A 89 -10.76 3.36 2.08
C ASP A 89 -10.18 3.42 0.65
N ILE A 90 -9.06 2.71 0.47
CA ILE A 90 -8.31 2.64 -0.80
C ILE A 90 -8.61 1.33 -1.49
N ARG A 91 -8.81 1.40 -2.81
CA ARG A 91 -8.92 0.23 -3.67
C ARG A 91 -7.71 0.12 -4.58
N VAL A 92 -7.15 -1.09 -4.65
CA VAL A 92 -6.12 -1.41 -5.64
C VAL A 92 -6.79 -1.67 -6.97
N ARG A 93 -6.54 -0.83 -7.97
CA ARG A 93 -7.01 -1.05 -9.33
C ARG A 93 -6.18 -2.11 -10.05
N LYS A 94 -4.86 -2.07 -9.87
CA LYS A 94 -3.93 -2.96 -10.56
C LYS A 94 -2.66 -3.20 -9.74
N TRP A 95 -2.29 -4.46 -9.61
CA TRP A 95 -0.95 -4.85 -9.17
C TRP A 95 0.03 -4.75 -10.34
N ARG A 96 1.05 -3.91 -10.21
CA ARG A 96 2.05 -3.67 -11.25
C ARG A 96 3.18 -4.70 -11.19
N THR A 97 3.78 -5.00 -12.34
CA THR A 97 5.02 -5.76 -12.43
C THR A 97 6.25 -4.86 -12.25
N SER A 98 6.13 -3.57 -12.58
CA SER A 98 7.18 -2.55 -12.39
C SER A 98 7.29 -2.11 -10.92
N MET A 99 8.49 -1.68 -10.50
CA MET A 99 8.75 -1.15 -9.16
C MET A 99 8.40 0.35 -9.03
N SER A 100 7.17 0.66 -9.40
CA SER A 100 6.57 2.01 -9.37
C SER A 100 5.07 1.89 -9.17
N GLY A 101 4.48 2.89 -8.52
CA GLY A 101 3.05 3.01 -8.36
C GLY A 101 2.50 4.36 -8.81
N ILE A 102 1.20 4.51 -8.63
CA ILE A 102 0.47 5.76 -8.77
C ILE A 102 -0.75 5.72 -7.86
N ALA A 103 -1.06 6.84 -7.22
CA ALA A 103 -2.25 7.05 -6.41
C ALA A 103 -3.07 8.22 -6.98
N TRP A 104 -4.40 8.11 -6.98
CA TRP A 104 -5.29 9.16 -7.48
C TRP A 104 -6.71 9.06 -6.91
N TYR A 105 -7.48 10.15 -7.08
CA TYR A 105 -8.90 10.19 -6.79
C TYR A 105 -9.74 10.12 -8.06
N VAL A 106 -10.91 9.49 -7.97
CA VAL A 106 -11.98 9.61 -8.96
C VAL A 106 -13.18 10.23 -8.27
N THR A 107 -13.52 11.46 -8.66
CA THR A 107 -14.73 12.15 -8.19
C THR A 107 -15.86 11.91 -9.20
N TYR A 108 -16.97 11.35 -8.74
CA TYR A 108 -18.15 11.11 -9.54
C TYR A 108 -19.08 12.34 -9.53
N LYS A 109 -20.03 12.38 -10.47
CA LYS A 109 -21.01 13.49 -10.57
C LYS A 109 -21.86 13.65 -9.31
N ASP A 110 -22.09 12.56 -8.59
CA ASP A 110 -22.85 12.54 -7.32
C ASP A 110 -22.02 12.96 -6.09
N GLY A 111 -20.79 13.44 -6.30
CA GLY A 111 -19.90 13.90 -5.24
C GLY A 111 -19.15 12.78 -4.52
N ARG A 112 -19.42 11.50 -4.81
CA ARG A 112 -18.62 10.40 -4.24
C ARG A 112 -17.19 10.47 -4.75
N VAL A 113 -16.25 10.09 -3.88
CA VAL A 113 -14.82 10.03 -4.20
C VAL A 113 -14.32 8.61 -3.99
N SER A 114 -13.81 7.98 -5.06
CA SER A 114 -13.06 6.72 -4.98
C SER A 114 -11.57 7.01 -4.85
N ARG A 115 -10.89 6.31 -3.93
CA ARG A 115 -9.44 6.39 -3.73
C ARG A 115 -8.79 5.16 -4.34
N LEU A 116 -7.94 5.37 -5.34
CA LEU A 116 -7.40 4.29 -6.16
C LEU A 116 -5.88 4.33 -6.19
N ILE A 117 -5.29 3.13 -6.16
CA ILE A 117 -3.85 2.96 -6.39
C ILE A 117 -3.56 1.88 -7.44
N GLU A 118 -2.42 2.02 -8.09
CA GLU A 118 -1.69 0.93 -8.72
C GLU A 118 -0.31 0.84 -8.08
N SER A 119 0.17 -0.37 -7.79
CA SER A 119 1.44 -0.55 -7.09
C SER A 119 1.97 -1.97 -7.30
N PRO A 120 3.29 -2.26 -7.20
CA PRO A 120 3.76 -3.63 -7.11
C PRO A 120 3.12 -4.38 -5.93
N LYS A 121 2.75 -5.65 -6.13
CA LYS A 121 2.26 -6.48 -5.02
C LYS A 121 3.38 -6.67 -3.99
N PRO A 122 3.15 -6.38 -2.69
CA PRO A 122 4.16 -6.59 -1.66
C PRO A 122 4.58 -8.06 -1.54
N LYS A 123 5.84 -8.31 -1.88
CA LYS A 123 6.52 -9.62 -1.76
C LYS A 123 7.87 -9.51 -1.02
N GLY A 124 8.23 -8.31 -0.59
CA GLY A 124 9.50 -7.99 0.05
C GLY A 124 9.64 -6.50 0.36
N PRO A 125 10.72 -6.11 1.08
CA PRO A 125 10.89 -4.76 1.65
C PRO A 125 10.73 -3.62 0.63
N MET A 126 11.26 -3.79 -0.58
CA MET A 126 11.16 -2.78 -1.63
C MET A 126 9.71 -2.58 -2.10
N SER A 127 9.01 -3.68 -2.38
CA SER A 127 7.65 -3.62 -2.90
C SER A 127 6.64 -3.13 -1.87
N ILE A 128 6.81 -3.49 -0.58
CA ILE A 128 5.97 -2.94 0.49
C ILE A 128 6.23 -1.44 0.71
N ALA A 129 7.48 -0.99 0.61
CA ALA A 129 7.82 0.44 0.72
C ALA A 129 7.18 1.28 -0.38
N VAL A 130 7.17 0.80 -1.63
CA VAL A 130 6.49 1.47 -2.75
C VAL A 130 4.98 1.43 -2.56
N PHE A 131 4.39 0.31 -2.14
CA PHE A 131 2.97 0.24 -1.80
C PHE A 131 2.57 1.26 -0.73
N LEU A 132 3.31 1.30 0.37
CA LEU A 132 3.07 2.26 1.44
C LEU A 132 3.32 3.71 1.00
N HIS A 133 4.21 3.96 0.04
CA HIS A 133 4.36 5.30 -0.55
C HIS A 133 3.09 5.75 -1.29
N GLU A 134 2.47 4.88 -2.08
CA GLU A 134 1.20 5.20 -2.76
C GLU A 134 0.05 5.42 -1.77
N VAL A 135 -0.04 4.58 -0.72
CA VAL A 135 -0.98 4.82 0.39
C VAL A 135 -0.66 6.13 1.10
N GLY A 136 0.62 6.45 1.27
CA GLY A 136 1.10 7.69 1.88
C GLY A 136 0.55 8.93 1.20
N HIS A 137 0.44 8.95 -0.13
CA HIS A 137 -0.20 10.06 -0.84
C HIS A 137 -1.68 10.26 -0.45
N HIS A 138 -2.43 9.18 -0.22
CA HIS A 138 -3.80 9.27 0.30
C HIS A 138 -3.83 9.70 1.76
N ALA A 139 -2.94 9.13 2.59
CA ALA A 139 -2.90 9.37 4.02
C ALA A 139 -2.58 10.82 4.37
N ILE A 140 -1.61 11.42 3.67
CA ILE A 140 -1.22 12.82 3.88
C ILE A 140 -2.14 13.79 3.13
N GLY A 141 -2.88 13.29 2.13
CA GLY A 141 -3.71 14.09 1.23
C GLY A 141 -2.92 14.67 0.03
N PHE A 142 -3.57 14.70 -1.13
CA PHE A 142 -3.00 15.29 -2.34
C PHE A 142 -3.09 16.81 -2.30
N ASN A 143 -2.06 17.47 -2.84
CA ASN A 143 -1.92 18.91 -2.94
C ASN A 143 -1.88 19.64 -1.58
N VAL A 144 -1.63 18.91 -0.49
CA VAL A 144 -1.47 19.46 0.87
C VAL A 144 -0.10 20.10 1.01
N TYR A 145 0.94 19.47 0.47
CA TYR A 145 2.32 19.98 0.53
C TYR A 145 2.73 20.55 -0.83
N LYS A 146 3.32 21.75 -0.80
CA LYS A 146 3.84 22.43 -1.98
C LYS A 146 5.27 22.88 -1.73
N PRO A 147 6.19 22.75 -2.70
CA PRO A 147 6.02 22.20 -4.06
C PRO A 147 5.79 20.67 -4.09
N ARG A 148 5.43 20.09 -5.25
CA ARG A 148 5.16 18.64 -5.39
C ARG A 148 6.31 17.76 -4.86
N CYS A 149 7.58 18.17 -4.98
CA CYS A 149 8.69 17.40 -4.42
C CYS A 149 8.68 17.32 -2.88
N LEU A 150 8.07 18.28 -2.19
CA LEU A 150 7.85 18.21 -0.74
C LEU A 150 6.75 17.20 -0.40
N GLU A 151 5.70 17.11 -1.23
CA GLU A 151 4.68 16.06 -1.08
C GLU A 151 5.27 14.65 -1.27
N GLU A 152 6.17 14.46 -2.24
CA GLU A 152 6.91 13.21 -2.41
C GLU A 152 7.73 12.86 -1.16
N TYR A 153 8.37 13.85 -0.53
CA TYR A 153 9.10 13.67 0.72
C TYR A 153 8.20 13.19 1.85
N HIS A 154 7.06 13.85 2.08
CA HIS A 154 6.14 13.45 3.13
C HIS A 154 5.50 12.08 2.86
N ALA A 155 5.22 11.72 1.60
CA ALA A 155 4.71 10.39 1.26
C ALA A 155 5.75 9.30 1.55
N TRP A 156 7.03 9.55 1.24
CA TRP A 156 8.12 8.64 1.60
C TRP A 156 8.37 8.54 3.10
N ALA A 157 8.38 9.67 3.81
CA ALA A 157 8.54 9.70 5.26
C ALA A 157 7.41 8.91 5.96
N TRP A 158 6.17 9.12 5.52
CA TRP A 158 5.02 8.36 6.00
C TRP A 158 5.16 6.85 5.74
N SER A 159 5.63 6.46 4.55
CA SER A 159 5.85 5.06 4.19
C SER A 159 6.86 4.38 5.11
N LEU A 160 8.03 5.00 5.33
CA LEU A 160 9.05 4.46 6.22
C LEU A 160 8.58 4.41 7.67
N ALA A 161 7.88 5.45 8.14
CA ALA A 161 7.27 5.46 9.47
C ALA A 161 6.30 4.29 9.68
N ARG A 162 5.47 3.95 8.66
CA ARG A 162 4.61 2.77 8.75
C ARG A 162 5.41 1.46 8.72
N MET A 163 6.47 1.37 7.91
CA MET A 163 7.34 0.19 7.95
C MET A 163 7.94 -0.03 9.34
N GLU A 164 8.36 1.04 10.02
CA GLU A 164 8.87 0.97 11.40
C GLU A 164 7.77 0.55 12.39
N GLU A 165 6.59 1.17 12.32
CA GLU A 165 5.44 0.84 13.19
C GLU A 165 5.02 -0.63 13.08
N PHE A 166 5.05 -1.21 11.88
CA PHE A 166 4.69 -2.60 11.63
C PHE A 166 5.84 -3.60 11.81
N ASP A 167 6.98 -3.15 12.32
CA ASP A 167 8.18 -3.99 12.50
C ASP A 167 8.58 -4.69 11.18
N LEU A 168 8.62 -3.90 10.09
CA LEU A 168 9.07 -4.34 8.78
C LEU A 168 10.52 -3.94 8.53
N ASN A 169 11.27 -4.81 7.88
CA ASN A 169 12.67 -4.54 7.57
C ASN A 169 12.82 -3.40 6.56
N ILE A 170 13.55 -2.34 6.93
CA ILE A 170 13.94 -1.23 6.04
C ILE A 170 15.40 -1.43 5.62
N THR A 171 15.58 -2.03 4.44
CA THR A 171 16.92 -2.32 3.92
C THR A 171 17.62 -1.09 3.35
N ASP A 172 18.94 -1.17 3.20
CA ASP A 172 19.74 -0.17 2.47
C ASP A 172 19.21 0.10 1.06
N ALA A 173 18.69 -0.93 0.39
CA ALA A 173 18.09 -0.77 -0.93
C ALA A 173 16.84 0.13 -0.89
N VAL A 174 15.99 -0.02 0.13
CA VAL A 174 14.81 0.84 0.32
C VAL A 174 15.24 2.29 0.56
N ARG A 175 16.22 2.50 1.45
CA ARG A 175 16.77 3.84 1.74
C ARG A 175 17.37 4.48 0.49
N TYR A 176 18.14 3.73 -0.29
CA TYR A 176 18.69 4.17 -1.56
C TYR A 176 17.58 4.54 -2.56
N ARG A 177 16.54 3.70 -2.68
CA ARG A 177 15.40 3.95 -3.59
C ARG A 177 14.67 5.24 -3.23
N MET A 178 14.39 5.45 -1.94
CA MET A 178 13.77 6.65 -1.43
C MET A 178 14.61 7.89 -1.78
N HIS A 179 15.91 7.87 -1.44
CA HIS A 179 16.83 8.97 -1.75
C HIS A 179 16.84 9.27 -3.25
N LEU A 180 16.97 8.23 -4.08
CA LEU A 180 16.99 8.38 -5.52
C LEU A 180 15.68 9.00 -6.04
N SER A 181 14.53 8.60 -5.50
CA SER A 181 13.22 9.16 -5.84
C SER A 181 13.13 10.65 -5.52
N LEU A 182 13.57 11.04 -4.32
CA LEU A 182 13.55 12.44 -3.87
C LEU A 182 14.54 13.30 -4.65
N TRP A 183 15.73 12.78 -4.93
CA TRP A 183 16.68 13.44 -5.81
C TRP A 183 16.07 13.70 -7.20
N TYR A 184 15.40 12.71 -7.80
CA TYR A 184 14.71 12.90 -9.08
C TYR A 184 13.59 13.95 -8.99
N ALA A 185 12.82 13.97 -7.90
CA ALA A 185 11.75 14.95 -7.69
C ALA A 185 12.32 16.38 -7.57
N VAL A 186 13.40 16.56 -6.81
CA VAL A 186 14.13 17.82 -6.66
C VAL A 186 14.73 18.27 -8.00
N ALA A 187 15.43 17.38 -8.70
CA ALA A 187 16.00 17.67 -10.01
C ALA A 187 14.92 18.09 -11.03
N LYS A 188 13.74 17.46 -10.98
CA LYS A 188 12.60 17.82 -11.83
C LYS A 188 12.10 19.23 -11.55
N VAL A 189 11.93 19.64 -10.29
CA VAL A 189 11.45 21.00 -9.98
C VAL A 189 12.53 22.07 -10.22
N LYS A 190 13.82 21.75 -10.03
CA LYS A 190 14.94 22.63 -10.41
C LYS A 190 14.91 22.96 -11.89
N ARG A 191 14.75 21.94 -12.75
CA ARG A 191 14.59 22.15 -14.22
C ARG A 191 13.37 22.99 -14.59
N ARG A 192 12.36 23.06 -13.72
CA ARG A 192 11.16 23.89 -13.90
C ARG A 192 11.31 25.30 -13.30
N GLY A 193 12.49 25.68 -12.81
CA GLY A 193 12.78 27.04 -12.35
C GLY A 193 12.25 27.39 -10.95
N ILE A 194 12.18 26.42 -10.04
CA ILE A 194 11.81 26.70 -8.65
C ILE A 194 12.79 27.72 -8.01
N LYS A 195 12.26 28.74 -7.34
CA LYS A 195 13.05 29.82 -6.73
C LYS A 195 13.80 29.38 -5.46
N ALA A 196 13.16 28.54 -4.64
CA ALA A 196 13.71 28.08 -3.37
C ALA A 196 13.36 26.60 -3.16
N ILE A 197 14.34 25.80 -2.74
CA ILE A 197 14.13 24.40 -2.37
C ILE A 197 13.77 24.35 -0.88
N PRO A 198 12.70 23.64 -0.49
CA PRO A 198 12.38 23.40 0.92
C PRO A 198 13.58 22.82 1.69
N PRO A 199 13.88 23.31 2.91
CA PRO A 199 15.04 22.87 3.70
C PRO A 199 15.11 21.35 3.90
N GLU A 200 13.97 20.68 4.06
CA GLU A 200 13.84 19.23 4.22
C GLU A 200 14.40 18.46 3.03
N LEU A 201 14.45 19.09 1.86
CA LEU A 201 14.93 18.49 0.62
C LEU A 201 16.42 18.73 0.35
N THR A 202 17.09 19.51 1.20
CA THR A 202 18.54 19.79 1.10
C THR A 202 19.38 18.50 1.00
N PRO A 203 19.12 17.43 1.78
CA PRO A 203 19.88 16.18 1.67
C PRO A 203 19.75 15.47 0.31
N TYR A 204 18.74 15.82 -0.49
CA TYR A 204 18.43 15.18 -1.77
C TYR A 204 18.80 16.05 -2.97
N LEU A 205 19.59 17.11 -2.78
CA LEU A 205 20.09 17.94 -3.88
C LEU A 205 21.08 17.16 -4.77
N GLU A 206 21.83 16.23 -4.18
CA GLU A 206 22.82 15.40 -4.84
C GLU A 206 22.31 13.99 -5.10
N ARG A 207 22.79 13.39 -6.18
CA ARG A 207 22.41 12.03 -6.55
C ARG A 207 23.06 11.05 -5.57
N PRO A 208 22.30 10.12 -4.96
CA PRO A 208 22.91 9.15 -4.06
C PRO A 208 23.87 8.24 -4.82
N ALA A 209 25.07 8.04 -4.26
CA ALA A 209 26.03 7.09 -4.77
C ALA A 209 25.45 5.67 -4.70
N LYS A 210 25.62 4.89 -5.77
CA LYS A 210 25.28 3.46 -5.74
C LYS A 210 26.37 2.76 -4.92
N LYS A 211 26.02 2.16 -3.77
CA LYS A 211 26.98 1.33 -3.03
C LYS A 211 27.48 0.22 -3.98
N ALA A 212 28.80 0.06 -4.06
CA ALA A 212 29.38 -1.08 -4.74
C ALA A 212 28.90 -2.37 -4.06
N PRO A 213 28.63 -3.45 -4.82
CA PRO A 213 28.34 -4.73 -4.20
C PRO A 213 29.51 -5.08 -3.27
N THR A 214 29.23 -5.32 -2.00
CA THR A 214 30.23 -5.82 -1.06
C THR A 214 30.79 -7.09 -1.66
N ALA A 215 32.09 -7.11 -1.98
CA ALA A 215 32.74 -8.28 -2.54
C ALA A 215 32.42 -9.49 -1.65
N PRO A 216 32.09 -10.65 -2.23
CA PRO A 216 31.78 -11.83 -1.42
C PRO A 216 32.97 -12.09 -0.49
N ARG A 217 32.71 -12.15 0.82
CA ARG A 217 33.70 -12.62 1.78
C ARG A 217 34.09 -14.03 1.34
N ARG A 218 35.30 -14.19 0.78
CA ARG A 218 35.88 -15.50 0.50
C ARG A 218 35.89 -16.24 1.84
N ARG A 219 35.15 -17.36 1.90
CA ARG A 219 35.20 -18.31 3.01
C ARG A 219 36.39 -19.23 2.82
#